data_AF-A0A937AE53-F1
#
_entry.id   AF-A0A937AE53-F1
#
_cell.length_a   1.000
_cell.length_b   1.000
_cell.length_c   1.000
_cell.angle_alpha   90.00
_cell.angle_beta   90.00
_cell.angle_gamma   90.00
#
_symmetry.space_group_name_H-M   'P 1'
#
loop_
_entity.id
_entity.type
_entity.pdbx_description
1 polymer ?
#
loop_
_entity_poly.entity_id
_entity_poly.type
_entity_poly.pdbx_seq_one_letter_code
_entity_poly.pdbx_strand_id
1 'polypeptide(L)'
;MTIAARDEANFVSRLNELGLDVPADANVYDLAGALSDAIDRHLRNTRSRTDIGEMAQLAAVESLSALTGPASENLWQNDSAPVQGAVRDLSTREGFASLSHDFFARLMQRYLTYHLSRELSQHVGPNQRFSDPAEHTAFLDRLAVHTRQAALIVRDYAGGWFSKSKYETGISKQSARSFAAYALVKLKAELEVRGARDVG
;
A
#
# COMPACT_ATOMS: atom_id res chain seq x y z
N MET A 1 -11.45 5.70 6.74
CA MET A 1 -10.28 6.25 7.45
C MET A 1 -10.06 7.73 7.16
N THR A 2 -9.67 8.13 5.94
CA THR A 2 -9.34 9.53 5.59
C THR A 2 -10.50 10.52 5.74
N ILE A 3 -11.74 10.09 5.53
CA ILE A 3 -12.94 10.89 5.78
C ILE A 3 -13.21 11.03 7.28
N ALA A 4 -13.08 9.93 8.04
CA ALA A 4 -13.23 9.93 9.49
C ALA A 4 -12.22 10.86 10.18
N ALA A 5 -10.96 10.87 9.71
CA ALA A 5 -9.89 11.70 10.30
C ALA A 5 -10.13 13.22 10.18
N ARG A 6 -11.09 13.65 9.35
CA ARG A 6 -11.48 15.06 9.23
C ARG A 6 -12.56 15.49 10.24
N ASP A 7 -13.17 14.54 10.95
CA ASP A 7 -14.14 14.78 12.01
C ASP A 7 -13.41 14.75 13.35
N GLU A 8 -12.84 15.89 13.75
CA GLU A 8 -12.00 16.04 14.96
C GLU A 8 -12.72 15.64 16.25
N ALA A 9 -14.05 15.82 16.31
CA ALA A 9 -14.83 15.47 17.48
C ALA A 9 -15.22 13.97 17.54
N ASN A 10 -15.27 13.27 16.40
CA ASN A 10 -15.88 11.93 16.32
C ASN A 10 -15.03 10.89 15.57
N PHE A 11 -13.72 11.06 15.50
CA PHE A 11 -12.82 10.21 14.72
C PHE A 11 -13.07 8.71 14.88
N VAL A 12 -13.05 8.21 16.12
CA VAL A 12 -13.28 6.79 16.44
C VAL A 12 -14.68 6.34 16.04
N SER A 13 -15.71 7.14 16.37
CA SER A 13 -17.09 6.83 16.01
C SER A 13 -17.26 6.72 14.49
N ARG A 14 -16.63 7.62 13.71
CA ARG A 14 -16.63 7.59 12.25
C ARG A 14 -15.86 6.40 11.68
N LEU A 15 -14.80 5.93 12.33
CA LEU A 15 -14.12 4.70 11.92
C LEU A 15 -15.03 3.49 12.11
N ASN A 16 -15.72 3.42 13.25
CA ASN A 16 -16.68 2.35 13.54
C ASN A 16 -17.84 2.33 12.54
N GLU A 17 -18.38 3.51 12.16
CA GLU A 17 -19.39 3.64 11.10
C GLU A 17 -18.91 3.11 9.73
N LEU A 18 -17.60 3.23 9.46
CA LEU A 18 -16.97 2.71 8.25
C LEU A 18 -16.61 1.22 8.35
N GLY A 19 -16.98 0.55 9.46
CA GLY A 19 -16.72 -0.86 9.71
C GLY A 19 -15.30 -1.19 10.20
N LEU A 20 -14.58 -0.17 10.68
CA LEU A 20 -13.25 -0.27 11.29
C LEU A 20 -13.43 -0.16 12.80
N ASP A 21 -13.46 -1.31 13.48
CA ASP A 21 -13.66 -1.41 14.93
C ASP A 21 -12.35 -1.11 15.66
N VAL A 22 -12.31 0.01 16.40
CA VAL A 22 -11.10 0.47 17.11
C VAL A 22 -11.44 1.01 18.50
N PRO A 23 -10.51 0.90 19.47
CA PRO A 23 -10.72 1.44 20.81
C PRO A 23 -10.72 2.98 20.82
N ALA A 24 -11.16 3.59 21.93
CA ALA A 24 -11.27 5.05 22.04
C ALA A 24 -9.91 5.78 21.98
N ASP A 25 -8.87 5.12 22.49
CA ASP A 25 -7.46 5.49 22.50
C ASP A 25 -6.68 4.85 21.34
N ALA A 26 -7.34 4.58 20.22
CA ALA A 26 -6.76 3.90 19.07
C ALA A 26 -5.39 4.47 18.67
N ASN A 27 -4.44 3.57 18.46
CA ASN A 27 -3.12 3.86 17.91
C ASN A 27 -2.98 3.32 16.47
N VAL A 28 -1.78 3.46 15.89
CA VAL A 28 -1.50 3.01 14.52
C VAL A 28 -1.70 1.51 14.30
N TYR A 29 -1.45 0.69 15.31
CA TYR A 29 -1.59 -0.76 15.24
C TYR A 29 -3.06 -1.18 15.31
N ASP A 30 -3.87 -0.49 16.12
CA ASP A 30 -5.32 -0.71 16.16
C ASP A 30 -5.95 -0.39 14.81
N LEU A 31 -5.54 0.72 14.17
CA LEU A 31 -5.98 1.08 12.83
C LEU A 31 -5.56 0.03 11.78
N ALA A 32 -4.32 -0.45 11.86
CA ALA A 32 -3.79 -1.47 10.96
C ALA A 32 -4.57 -2.80 11.10
N GLY A 33 -4.82 -3.23 12.34
CA GLY A 33 -5.62 -4.40 12.66
C GLY A 33 -7.06 -4.26 12.14
N ALA A 34 -7.72 -3.15 12.47
CA ALA A 34 -9.09 -2.88 12.03
C ALA A 34 -9.23 -2.83 10.50
N LEU A 35 -8.24 -2.26 9.80
CA LEU A 35 -8.20 -2.27 8.33
C LEU A 35 -8.09 -3.70 7.79
N SER A 36 -7.19 -4.51 8.36
CA SER A 36 -7.03 -5.91 7.97
C SER A 36 -8.34 -6.68 8.19
N ASP A 37 -8.95 -6.56 9.36
CA ASP A 37 -10.21 -7.23 9.70
C ASP A 37 -11.37 -6.81 8.81
N ALA A 38 -11.44 -5.52 8.47
CA ALA A 38 -12.46 -5.01 7.56
C ALA A 38 -12.32 -5.57 6.14
N ILE A 39 -11.08 -5.67 5.63
CA ILE A 39 -10.80 -6.27 4.31
C ILE A 39 -11.14 -7.76 4.33
N ASP A 40 -10.68 -8.49 5.35
CA ASP A 40 -10.97 -9.90 5.56
C ASP A 40 -12.48 -10.20 5.58
N ARG A 41 -13.23 -9.40 6.33
CA ARG A 41 -14.70 -9.50 6.40
C ARG A 41 -15.32 -9.26 5.02
N HIS A 42 -14.83 -8.29 4.27
CA HIS A 42 -15.28 -8.03 2.90
C HIS A 42 -14.99 -9.20 1.96
N LEU A 43 -13.78 -9.76 2.01
CA LEU A 43 -13.36 -10.88 1.16
C LEU A 43 -14.12 -12.16 1.46
N ARG A 44 -14.39 -12.45 2.75
CA ARG A 44 -15.24 -13.58 3.18
C ARG A 44 -16.67 -13.44 2.63
N ASN A 45 -17.26 -12.25 2.75
CA ASN A 45 -18.63 -12.00 2.31
C ASN A 45 -18.80 -12.06 0.78
N THR A 46 -17.75 -11.72 0.03
CA THR A 46 -17.76 -11.68 -1.44
C THR A 46 -17.19 -12.95 -2.09
N ARG A 47 -16.72 -13.93 -1.30
CA ARG A 47 -16.05 -15.15 -1.79
C ARG A 47 -14.95 -14.87 -2.82
N SER A 48 -14.22 -13.77 -2.65
CA SER A 48 -13.27 -13.24 -3.65
C SER A 48 -11.81 -13.32 -3.18
N ARG A 49 -11.48 -14.29 -2.32
CA ARG A 49 -10.11 -14.46 -1.79
C ARG A 49 -9.18 -14.96 -2.90
N THR A 50 -8.08 -14.24 -3.11
CA THR A 50 -7.06 -14.57 -4.12
C THR A 50 -5.68 -14.20 -3.59
N ASP A 51 -4.62 -14.89 -4.02
CA ASP A 51 -3.24 -14.60 -3.58
C ASP A 51 -2.85 -13.13 -3.81
N ILE A 52 -3.23 -12.55 -4.95
CA ILE A 52 -3.01 -11.14 -5.27
C ILE A 52 -3.80 -10.23 -4.33
N GLY A 53 -5.02 -10.61 -3.96
CA GLY A 53 -5.84 -9.90 -2.99
C GLY A 53 -5.20 -9.86 -1.61
N GLU A 54 -4.63 -10.99 -1.15
CA GLU A 54 -3.88 -11.06 0.11
C GLU A 54 -2.63 -10.18 0.06
N MET A 55 -1.88 -10.21 -1.04
CA MET A 55 -0.71 -9.33 -1.23
C MET A 55 -1.11 -7.85 -1.19
N ALA A 56 -2.25 -7.49 -1.81
CA ALA A 56 -2.77 -6.14 -1.79
C ALA A 56 -3.20 -5.71 -0.38
N GLN A 57 -3.85 -6.58 0.38
CA GLN A 57 -4.20 -6.31 1.78
C GLN A 57 -2.96 -6.04 2.63
N LEU A 58 -1.95 -6.91 2.56
CA LEU A 58 -0.68 -6.74 3.27
C LEU A 58 0.01 -5.43 2.86
N ALA A 59 0.08 -5.14 1.56
CA ALA A 59 0.64 -3.90 1.07
C ALA A 59 -0.11 -2.66 1.60
N ALA A 60 -1.44 -2.71 1.68
CA ALA A 60 -2.26 -1.60 2.19
C ALA A 60 -2.03 -1.36 3.68
N VAL A 61 -2.05 -2.43 4.49
CA VAL A 61 -1.81 -2.36 5.94
C VAL A 61 -0.41 -1.84 6.24
N GLU A 62 0.61 -2.37 5.56
CA GLU A 62 1.99 -1.92 5.74
C GLU A 62 2.21 -0.47 5.31
N SER A 63 1.59 -0.05 4.21
CA SER A 63 1.73 1.34 3.74
C SER A 63 1.07 2.32 4.69
N LEU A 64 -0.10 1.95 5.24
CA LEU A 64 -0.75 2.73 6.28
C LEU A 64 0.17 2.86 7.49
N SER A 65 0.62 1.74 8.08
CA SER A 65 1.48 1.75 9.27
C SER A 65 2.80 2.48 9.05
N ALA A 66 3.44 2.32 7.89
CA ALA A 66 4.71 2.96 7.57
C ALA A 66 4.58 4.49 7.46
N LEU A 67 3.46 4.99 6.94
CA LEU A 67 3.25 6.41 6.73
C LEU A 67 2.63 7.12 7.93
N THR A 68 1.84 6.42 8.75
CA THR A 68 1.24 7.02 9.94
C THR A 68 2.09 6.79 11.19
N GLY A 69 2.83 5.69 11.29
CA GLY A 69 3.60 5.31 12.48
C GLY A 69 4.51 6.42 13.00
N PRO A 70 5.47 6.93 12.19
CA PRO A 70 6.41 7.96 12.64
C PRO A 70 5.73 9.27 13.08
N ALA A 71 4.59 9.62 12.45
CA ALA A 71 3.83 10.82 12.79
C ALA A 71 2.88 10.64 13.98
N SER A 72 2.63 9.39 14.38
CA SER A 72 1.72 9.03 15.47
C SER A 72 2.46 8.67 16.76
N GLU A 73 3.80 8.66 16.75
CA GLU A 73 4.59 8.42 17.95
C GLU A 73 4.30 9.50 18.99
N ASN A 74 3.67 9.09 20.08
CA ASN A 74 3.49 9.92 21.26
C ASN A 74 4.04 9.17 22.49
N LEU A 75 4.42 9.91 23.52
CA LEU A 75 4.84 9.35 24.81
C LEU A 75 3.63 9.00 25.71
N TRP A 76 2.39 9.24 25.24
CA TRP A 76 1.17 9.25 26.06
C TRP A 76 0.10 8.33 25.46
N GLN A 77 0.01 7.11 26.00
CA GLN A 77 -0.70 5.97 25.42
C GLN A 77 -2.25 6.07 25.38
N ASN A 78 -2.86 7.20 25.77
CA ASN A 78 -4.31 7.32 25.95
C ASN A 78 -4.98 8.39 25.04
N ASP A 79 -4.40 8.68 23.88
CA ASP A 79 -4.92 9.73 22.97
C ASP A 79 -4.82 9.30 21.51
N SER A 80 -5.96 9.32 20.82
CA SER A 80 -6.08 9.02 19.38
C SER A 80 -5.82 10.23 18.48
N ALA A 81 -5.62 11.44 19.03
CA ALA A 81 -5.36 12.65 18.25
C ALA A 81 -4.09 12.56 17.36
N PRO A 82 -2.96 11.99 17.80
CA PRO A 82 -1.77 11.88 16.94
C PRO A 82 -2.01 10.96 15.74
N VAL A 83 -2.64 9.81 15.96
CA VAL A 83 -2.96 8.90 14.85
C VAL A 83 -4.02 9.49 13.93
N GLN A 84 -4.99 10.23 14.47
CA GLN A 84 -5.94 10.98 13.67
C GLN A 84 -5.24 11.98 12.76
N GLY A 85 -4.32 12.79 13.32
CA GLY A 85 -3.53 13.76 12.56
C GLY A 85 -2.76 13.11 11.42
N ALA A 86 -2.05 12.02 11.70
CA ALA A 86 -1.30 11.27 10.70
C ALA A 86 -2.20 10.71 9.57
N VAL A 87 -3.36 10.14 9.90
CA VAL A 87 -4.33 9.65 8.90
C VAL A 87 -4.96 10.82 8.12
N ARG A 88 -5.16 11.97 8.76
CA ARG A 88 -5.68 13.17 8.11
C ARG A 88 -4.69 13.70 7.08
N ASP A 89 -3.39 13.61 7.34
CA ASP A 89 -2.36 14.06 6.40
C ASP A 89 -2.30 13.20 5.13
N LEU A 90 -2.59 11.90 5.25
CA LEU A 90 -2.83 11.00 4.08
C LEU A 90 -4.04 11.42 3.23
N SER A 91 -4.92 12.27 3.76
CA SER A 91 -6.14 12.77 3.10
C SER A 91 -5.91 14.06 2.29
N THR A 92 -4.64 14.39 2.04
CA THR A 92 -4.18 15.51 1.20
C THR A 92 -3.73 15.02 -0.17
N ARG A 93 -3.47 15.94 -1.11
CA ARG A 93 -2.92 15.61 -2.44
C ARG A 93 -1.61 14.84 -2.31
N GLU A 94 -0.67 15.36 -1.53
CA GLU A 94 0.65 14.76 -1.35
C GLU A 94 0.58 13.48 -0.52
N GLY A 95 -0.19 13.49 0.57
CA GLY A 95 -0.36 12.31 1.42
C GLY A 95 -0.94 11.11 0.67
N PHE A 96 -1.94 11.33 -0.19
CA PHE A 96 -2.48 10.26 -1.02
C PHE A 96 -1.50 9.80 -2.11
N ALA A 97 -0.70 10.72 -2.67
CA ALA A 97 0.34 10.37 -3.62
C ALA A 97 1.41 9.46 -2.99
N SER A 98 1.86 9.79 -1.78
CA SER A 98 2.79 8.97 -0.99
C SER A 98 2.20 7.62 -0.60
N LEU A 99 0.94 7.59 -0.14
CA LEU A 99 0.22 6.35 0.17
C LEU A 99 0.10 5.44 -1.05
N SER A 100 -0.27 6.01 -2.20
CA SER A 100 -0.38 5.25 -3.44
C SER A 100 0.97 4.70 -3.88
N HIS A 101 2.03 5.52 -3.80
CA HIS A 101 3.39 5.12 -4.13
C HIS A 101 3.84 3.91 -3.30
N ASP A 102 3.75 4.00 -1.98
CA ASP A 102 4.21 2.93 -1.07
C ASP A 102 3.36 1.65 -1.25
N PHE A 103 2.04 1.80 -1.42
CA PHE A 103 1.12 0.69 -1.67
C PHE A 103 1.48 -0.07 -2.95
N PHE A 104 1.60 0.62 -4.08
CA PHE A 104 1.87 -0.04 -5.36
C PHE A 104 3.30 -0.59 -5.44
N ALA A 105 4.27 0.06 -4.77
CA ALA A 105 5.62 -0.47 -4.65
C ALA A 105 5.63 -1.82 -3.92
N ARG A 106 5.00 -1.90 -2.74
CA ARG A 106 4.91 -3.14 -1.94
C ARG A 106 4.12 -4.23 -2.65
N LEU A 107 2.98 -3.88 -3.27
CA LEU A 107 2.17 -4.83 -4.01
C LEU A 107 2.98 -5.45 -5.15
N MET A 108 3.67 -4.64 -5.96
CA MET A 108 4.46 -5.16 -7.06
C MET A 108 5.68 -5.95 -6.61
N GLN A 109 6.36 -5.51 -5.55
CA GLN A 109 7.45 -6.27 -4.95
C GLN A 109 6.96 -7.68 -4.57
N ARG A 110 5.85 -7.78 -3.84
CA ARG A 110 5.27 -9.07 -3.42
C ARG A 110 4.88 -9.93 -4.61
N TYR A 111 4.19 -9.32 -5.59
CA TYR A 111 3.73 -10.02 -6.78
C TYR A 111 4.90 -10.61 -7.57
N LEU A 112 5.93 -9.81 -7.86
CA LEU A 112 7.09 -10.28 -8.60
C LEU A 112 7.89 -11.31 -7.80
N THR A 113 8.15 -11.06 -6.51
CA THR A 113 8.88 -12.01 -5.66
C THR A 113 8.17 -13.36 -5.58
N TYR A 114 6.84 -13.39 -5.43
CA TYR A 114 6.05 -14.64 -5.38
C TYR A 114 6.20 -15.47 -6.66
N HIS A 115 6.18 -14.83 -7.83
CA HIS A 115 6.34 -15.53 -9.10
C HIS A 115 7.80 -15.92 -9.36
N LEU A 116 8.74 -15.04 -9.05
CA LEU A 116 10.15 -15.25 -9.31
C LEU A 116 10.80 -16.26 -8.37
N SER A 117 10.43 -16.30 -7.08
CA SER A 117 11.05 -17.21 -6.10
C SER A 117 10.94 -18.69 -6.51
N ARG A 118 9.89 -19.05 -7.25
CA ARG A 118 9.64 -20.40 -7.75
C ARG A 118 10.62 -20.83 -8.85
N GLU A 119 11.08 -19.87 -9.64
CA GLU A 119 12.00 -20.09 -10.77
C GLU A 119 13.45 -19.82 -10.35
N LEU A 120 13.72 -18.70 -9.66
CA LEU A 120 15.08 -18.28 -9.32
C LEU A 120 15.82 -19.25 -8.41
N SER A 121 15.10 -19.97 -7.55
CA SER A 121 15.68 -21.02 -6.69
C SER A 121 16.30 -22.17 -7.50
N GLN A 122 15.83 -22.40 -8.73
CA GLN A 122 16.37 -23.43 -9.63
C GLN A 122 17.65 -22.96 -10.35
N HIS A 123 18.01 -21.68 -10.20
CA HIS A 123 19.15 -21.03 -10.84
C HIS A 123 20.23 -20.60 -9.84
N VAL A 124 20.32 -21.28 -8.69
CA VAL A 124 21.37 -21.08 -7.68
C VAL A 124 22.33 -22.26 -7.72
N GLY A 125 23.63 -22.00 -7.94
CA GLY A 125 24.69 -23.00 -7.88
C GLY A 125 25.83 -22.74 -8.86
N PRO A 126 26.89 -23.58 -8.84
CA PRO A 126 28.02 -23.45 -9.75
C PRO A 126 27.56 -23.43 -11.21
N ASN A 127 27.99 -22.42 -11.98
CA ASN A 127 27.63 -22.20 -13.38
C ASN A 127 26.13 -21.88 -13.65
N GLN A 128 25.36 -21.48 -12.63
CA GLN A 128 23.99 -20.98 -12.80
C GLN A 128 23.94 -19.45 -12.85
N ARG A 129 22.74 -18.86 -12.99
CA ARG A 129 22.54 -17.41 -12.99
C ARG A 129 23.03 -16.74 -11.70
N PHE A 130 22.83 -17.41 -10.57
CA PHE A 130 23.33 -16.99 -9.28
C PHE A 130 24.36 -18.01 -8.80
N SER A 131 25.56 -17.52 -8.52
CA SER A 131 26.69 -18.36 -8.10
C SER A 131 26.45 -18.99 -6.73
N ASP A 132 25.74 -18.27 -5.86
CA ASP A 132 25.42 -18.66 -4.50
C ASP A 132 24.10 -18.01 -4.00
N PRO A 133 23.59 -18.42 -2.82
CA PRO A 133 22.38 -17.81 -2.25
C PRO A 133 22.50 -16.32 -1.91
N ALA A 134 23.71 -15.79 -1.68
CA ALA A 134 23.90 -14.37 -1.37
C ALA A 134 23.68 -13.50 -2.62
N GLU A 135 24.15 -13.95 -3.79
CA GLU A 135 23.87 -13.27 -5.07
C GLU A 135 22.37 -13.27 -5.39
N HIS A 136 21.67 -14.36 -5.06
CA HIS A 136 20.22 -14.44 -5.18
C HIS A 136 19.49 -13.44 -4.26
N THR A 137 19.88 -13.34 -2.99
CA THR A 137 19.32 -12.34 -2.05
C THR A 137 19.58 -10.91 -2.55
N ALA A 138 20.80 -10.62 -3.00
CA ALA A 138 21.16 -9.31 -3.54
C ALA A 138 20.34 -8.94 -4.79
N PHE A 139 19.92 -9.92 -5.60
CA PHE A 139 18.98 -9.69 -6.69
C PHE A 139 17.58 -9.30 -6.18
N LEU A 140 17.05 -10.00 -5.18
CA LEU A 140 15.75 -9.68 -4.59
C LEU A 140 15.72 -8.27 -3.96
N ASP A 141 16.82 -7.85 -3.32
CA ASP A 141 16.94 -6.49 -2.79
C ASP A 141 16.94 -5.44 -3.90
N ARG A 142 17.66 -5.69 -5.01
CA ARG A 142 17.63 -4.80 -6.18
C ARG A 142 16.25 -4.76 -6.83
N LEU A 143 15.53 -5.89 -6.88
CA LEU A 143 14.16 -5.94 -7.36
C LEU A 143 13.22 -5.09 -6.49
N ALA A 144 13.40 -5.11 -5.17
CA ALA A 144 12.65 -4.24 -4.24
C ALA A 144 12.92 -2.76 -4.51
N VAL A 145 14.18 -2.37 -4.76
CA VAL A 145 14.51 -1.00 -5.17
C VAL A 145 13.86 -0.65 -6.51
N HIS A 146 13.98 -1.53 -7.51
CA HIS A 146 13.45 -1.33 -8.85
C HIS A 146 11.93 -1.13 -8.85
N THR A 147 11.19 -1.97 -8.12
CA THR A 147 9.72 -1.83 -7.95
C THR A 147 9.33 -0.53 -7.27
N ARG A 148 10.06 -0.11 -6.23
CA ARG A 148 9.84 1.18 -5.57
C ARG A 148 10.09 2.37 -6.51
N GLN A 149 11.12 2.30 -7.34
CA GLN A 149 11.41 3.33 -8.34
C GLN A 149 10.38 3.37 -9.46
N ALA A 150 9.95 2.21 -9.96
CA ALA A 150 8.90 2.13 -10.98
C ALA A 150 7.56 2.68 -10.46
N ALA A 151 7.22 2.46 -9.18
CA ALA A 151 5.99 2.97 -8.59
C ALA A 151 5.90 4.51 -8.53
N LEU A 152 7.00 5.25 -8.74
CA LEU A 152 6.98 6.72 -8.82
C LEU A 152 6.04 7.22 -9.92
N ILE A 153 5.88 6.48 -11.02
CA ILE A 153 4.94 6.84 -12.09
C ILE A 153 3.50 7.00 -11.57
N VAL A 154 3.12 6.23 -10.56
CA VAL A 154 1.79 6.32 -9.95
C VAL A 154 1.68 7.56 -9.06
N ARG A 155 2.75 7.87 -8.30
CA ARG A 155 2.82 9.06 -7.44
C ARG A 155 2.51 10.34 -8.22
N ASP A 156 3.09 10.47 -9.42
CA ASP A 156 3.03 11.68 -10.25
C ASP A 156 1.60 12.14 -10.56
N TYR A 157 0.64 11.20 -10.65
CA TYR A 157 -0.76 11.54 -10.93
C TYR A 157 -1.74 11.16 -9.81
N ALA A 158 -1.36 10.31 -8.85
CA ALA A 158 -2.25 9.83 -7.79
C ALA A 158 -2.85 10.97 -6.96
N GLY A 159 -2.03 11.95 -6.57
CA GLY A 159 -2.52 13.11 -5.81
C GLY A 159 -3.49 13.98 -6.60
N GLY A 160 -3.24 14.16 -7.90
CA GLY A 160 -4.13 14.90 -8.80
C GLY A 160 -5.47 14.19 -8.96
N TRP A 161 -5.44 12.88 -9.19
CA TRP A 161 -6.63 12.04 -9.25
C TRP A 161 -7.45 12.11 -7.96
N PHE A 162 -6.80 11.99 -6.79
CA PHE A 162 -7.48 12.03 -5.50
C PHE A 162 -8.13 13.38 -5.23
N SER A 163 -7.41 14.47 -5.47
CA SER A 163 -7.95 15.83 -5.30
C SER A 163 -9.17 16.03 -6.18
N LYS A 164 -9.05 15.72 -7.48
CA LYS A 164 -10.15 15.85 -8.44
C LYS A 164 -11.36 15.00 -8.04
N SER A 165 -11.13 13.72 -7.76
CA SER A 165 -12.21 12.78 -7.41
C SER A 165 -12.92 13.16 -6.12
N LYS A 166 -12.18 13.68 -5.13
CA LYS A 166 -12.75 14.12 -3.86
C LYS A 166 -13.66 15.33 -3.99
N TYR A 167 -13.29 16.32 -4.82
CA TYR A 167 -14.03 17.58 -4.95
C TYR A 167 -15.13 17.52 -6.02
N GLU A 168 -14.93 16.79 -7.12
CA GLU A 168 -15.84 16.84 -8.27
C GLU A 168 -16.85 15.68 -8.28
N THR A 169 -16.40 14.44 -8.04
CA THR A 169 -17.22 13.24 -8.32
C THR A 169 -17.54 12.39 -7.09
N GLY A 170 -16.87 12.65 -5.97
CA GLY A 170 -16.75 11.67 -4.89
C GLY A 170 -15.86 10.47 -5.27
N ILE A 171 -15.41 9.72 -4.26
CA ILE A 171 -14.65 8.47 -4.44
C ILE A 171 -15.62 7.30 -4.33
N SER A 172 -16.05 6.78 -5.48
CA SER A 172 -16.88 5.57 -5.57
C SER A 172 -16.03 4.32 -5.73
N LYS A 173 -16.60 3.15 -5.41
CA LYS A 173 -15.96 1.83 -5.66
C LYS A 173 -15.52 1.68 -7.12
N GLN A 174 -16.32 2.18 -8.07
CA GLN A 174 -15.99 2.10 -9.50
C GLN A 174 -14.82 3.01 -9.89
N SER A 175 -14.77 4.24 -9.35
CA SER A 175 -13.66 5.16 -9.59
C SER A 175 -12.34 4.62 -9.01
N ALA A 176 -12.38 4.06 -7.79
CA ALA A 176 -11.22 3.46 -7.14
C ALA A 176 -10.71 2.23 -7.91
N ARG A 177 -11.61 1.38 -8.41
CA ARG A 177 -11.26 0.25 -9.29
C ARG A 177 -10.57 0.71 -10.57
N SER A 178 -11.10 1.76 -11.20
CA SER A 178 -10.54 2.30 -12.45
C SER A 178 -9.16 2.91 -12.22
N PHE A 179 -8.96 3.62 -11.10
CA PHE A 179 -7.66 4.13 -10.69
C PHE A 179 -6.65 3.00 -10.48
N ALA A 180 -7.02 1.96 -9.73
CA ALA A 180 -6.13 0.83 -9.46
C ALA A 180 -5.75 0.09 -10.76
N ALA A 181 -6.71 -0.16 -11.64
CA ALA A 181 -6.44 -0.79 -12.94
C ALA A 181 -5.46 0.04 -13.79
N TYR A 182 -5.67 1.36 -13.86
CA TYR A 182 -4.77 2.25 -14.59
C TYR A 182 -3.37 2.31 -13.98
N ALA A 183 -3.27 2.31 -12.64
CA ALA A 183 -1.99 2.25 -11.94
C ALA A 183 -1.20 0.99 -12.25
N LEU A 184 -1.85 -0.18 -12.27
CA LEU A 184 -1.18 -1.43 -12.66
C LEU A 184 -0.70 -1.40 -14.11
N VAL A 185 -1.47 -0.83 -15.04
CA VAL A 185 -1.05 -0.67 -16.44
C VAL A 185 0.18 0.22 -16.55
N LYS A 186 0.19 1.38 -15.86
CA LYS A 186 1.33 2.31 -15.88
C LYS A 186 2.56 1.73 -15.23
N LEU A 187 2.37 1.03 -14.12
CA LEU A 187 3.47 0.41 -13.38
C LEU A 187 4.11 -0.73 -14.17
N LYS A 188 3.31 -1.56 -14.85
CA LYS A 188 3.83 -2.57 -15.78
C LYS A 188 4.69 -1.93 -16.87
N ALA A 189 4.18 -0.88 -17.54
CA ALA A 189 4.92 -0.21 -18.61
C ALA A 189 6.24 0.40 -18.09
N GLU A 190 6.23 0.99 -16.90
CA GLU A 190 7.44 1.57 -16.28
C GLU A 190 8.47 0.49 -15.92
N LEU A 191 8.04 -0.67 -15.42
CA LEU A 191 8.92 -1.81 -15.17
C LEU A 191 9.57 -2.32 -16.45
N GLU A 192 8.84 -2.41 -17.57
CA GLU A 192 9.39 -2.81 -18.87
C GLU A 192 10.44 -1.81 -19.37
N VAL A 193 10.14 -0.50 -19.31
CA VAL A 193 11.06 0.56 -19.74
C VAL A 193 12.32 0.60 -18.89
N ARG A 194 12.20 0.49 -17.57
CA ARG A 194 13.35 0.49 -16.66
C ARG A 194 14.17 -0.79 -16.78
N GLY A 195 13.49 -1.94 -16.88
CA GLY A 195 14.15 -3.22 -17.09
C GLY A 195 15.01 -3.22 -18.35
N ALA A 196 14.54 -2.64 -19.45
CA ALA A 196 15.34 -2.51 -20.67
C ALA A 196 16.59 -1.63 -20.50
N ARG A 197 16.55 -0.62 -19.60
CA ARG A 197 17.69 0.25 -19.30
C ARG A 197 18.73 -0.40 -18.38
N ASP A 198 18.31 -1.31 -17.52
CA ASP A 198 19.18 -2.00 -16.56
C ASP A 198 20.01 -3.13 -17.22
N VAL A 199 19.68 -3.52 -18.46
CA VAL A 199 20.33 -4.62 -19.22
C VAL A 199 21.23 -4.09 -20.35
N GLY A 200 21.19 -2.79 -20.63
CA GLY A 200 22.03 -2.12 -21.64
C GLY A 200 23.22 -1.40 -21.01
#